data_AF-G2P7Y4-F1
#
_entry.id   AF-G2P7Y4-F1
#
_cell.length_a   1.000
_cell.length_b   1.000
_cell.length_c   1.000
_cell.angle_alpha   90.00
_cell.angle_beta   90.00
_cell.angle_gamma   90.00
#
_symmetry.space_group_name_H-M   'P 1'
#
loop_
_entity.id
_entity.type
_entity.pdbx_description
1 polymer ?
#
loop_
_entity_poly.entity_id
_entity_poly.type
_entity_poly.pdbx_seq_one_letter_code
_entity_poly.pdbx_strand_id
1 'polypeptide(L)'
;MTARPGFEALAPFFRIVAEGLSGLVDGEDFCNTLAEDTVFEYVISVPSYPRRIVGREAVAELYRGYGETMVLHGSDELAVHRDREA
;
A
#
# COMPACT_ATOMS: atom_id res chain seq x y z
N MET A 1 1.27 -7.47 11.38
CA MET A 1 1.09 -7.52 9.92
C MET A 1 2.12 -8.48 9.33
N THR A 2 1.69 -9.45 8.52
CA THR A 2 2.53 -10.48 7.89
C THR A 2 3.02 -10.05 6.50
N ALA A 3 4.17 -10.57 6.08
CA ALA A 3 4.63 -10.41 4.71
C ALA A 3 3.77 -11.26 3.76
N ARG A 4 3.34 -10.68 2.63
CA ARG A 4 2.58 -11.39 1.58
C ARG A 4 3.54 -11.89 0.49
N PRO A 5 3.49 -13.16 0.09
CA PRO A 5 4.34 -13.69 -0.98
C PRO A 5 4.18 -12.93 -2.31
N GLY A 6 5.32 -12.60 -2.93
CA GLY A 6 5.37 -11.83 -4.17
C GLY A 6 5.29 -10.30 -3.96
N PHE A 7 5.49 -9.84 -2.72
CA PHE A 7 5.54 -8.42 -2.36
C PHE A 7 6.78 -8.06 -1.55
N GLU A 8 7.79 -8.94 -1.53
CA GLU A 8 9.01 -8.77 -0.75
C GLU A 8 9.74 -7.46 -1.10
N ALA A 9 9.71 -7.11 -2.40
CA ALA A 9 10.28 -5.88 -2.93
C ALA A 9 9.68 -4.59 -2.34
N LEU A 10 8.43 -4.64 -1.87
CA LEU A 10 7.73 -3.50 -1.27
C LEU A 10 7.53 -3.64 0.24
N ALA A 11 8.05 -4.70 0.85
CA ALA A 11 7.84 -5.00 2.26
C ALA A 11 8.19 -3.83 3.22
N PRO A 12 9.25 -3.02 3.00
CA PRO A 12 9.51 -1.85 3.86
C PRO A 12 8.36 -0.84 3.87
N PHE A 13 7.80 -0.52 2.69
CA PHE A 13 6.67 0.41 2.57
C PHE A 13 5.42 -0.14 3.26
N PHE A 14 5.12 -1.42 3.07
CA PHE A 14 3.95 -2.03 3.72
C PHE A 14 4.07 -2.03 5.24
N ARG A 15 5.26 -2.32 5.78
CA ARG A 15 5.47 -2.30 7.23
C ARG A 15 5.31 -0.91 7.82
N ILE A 16 5.88 0.13 7.19
CA ILE A 16 5.81 1.48 7.76
C ILE A 16 4.38 2.04 7.73
N VAL A 17 3.59 1.73 6.68
CA VAL A 17 2.16 2.10 6.64
C VAL A 17 1.37 1.35 7.72
N ALA A 18 1.64 0.04 7.90
CA ALA A 18 1.00 -0.75 8.95
C ALA A 18 1.29 -0.21 10.35
N GLU A 19 2.51 0.24 10.59
CA GLU A 19 2.92 0.86 11.85
C GLU A 19 2.13 2.14 12.11
N GLY A 20 2.03 3.03 11.11
CA GLY A 20 1.28 4.29 11.22
C GLY A 20 -0.22 4.10 11.46
N LEU A 21 -0.80 3.02 10.92
CA LEU A 21 -2.23 2.68 11.06
C LEU A 21 -2.52 1.69 12.21
N SER A 22 -1.52 1.33 13.00
CA SER A 22 -1.67 0.31 14.04
C SER A 22 -2.78 0.66 15.04
N GLY A 23 -3.71 -0.26 15.24
CA GLY A 23 -4.87 -0.09 16.12
C GLY A 23 -6.03 0.71 15.52
N LEU A 24 -5.90 1.21 14.28
CA LEU A 24 -6.94 1.99 13.59
C LEU A 24 -7.63 1.19 12.48
N VAL A 25 -6.98 0.13 11.98
CA VAL A 25 -7.47 -0.71 10.89
C VAL A 25 -7.34 -2.18 11.25
N ASP A 26 -8.30 -2.97 10.77
CA ASP A 26 -8.20 -4.42 10.72
C ASP A 26 -7.40 -4.86 9.48
N GLY A 27 -6.79 -6.04 9.52
CA GLY A 27 -6.13 -6.64 8.36
C GLY A 27 -4.81 -7.33 8.68
N GLU A 28 -4.56 -8.45 7.99
CA GLU A 28 -3.34 -9.24 8.17
C GLU A 28 -2.13 -8.68 7.41
N ASP A 29 -2.38 -8.03 6.27
CA ASP A 29 -1.39 -7.39 5.38
C ASP A 29 -1.87 -6.02 4.88
N PHE A 30 -1.00 -5.27 4.19
CA PHE A 30 -1.30 -3.92 3.70
C PHE A 30 -2.55 -3.90 2.82
N CYS A 31 -2.69 -4.85 1.89
CA CYS A 31 -3.83 -4.90 0.99
C CYS A 31 -5.12 -5.20 1.78
N ASN A 32 -5.04 -6.02 2.82
CA ASN A 32 -6.19 -6.35 3.67
C ASN A 32 -6.70 -5.16 4.50
N THR A 33 -5.90 -4.10 4.67
CA THR A 33 -6.37 -2.83 5.29
C THR A 33 -7.29 -2.02 4.36
N LEU A 34 -7.29 -2.34 3.05
CA LEU A 34 -8.12 -1.68 2.06
C LEU A 34 -9.53 -2.28 2.04
N ALA A 35 -10.53 -1.43 1.90
CA ALA A 35 -11.90 -1.84 1.61
C ALA A 35 -11.95 -2.66 0.30
N GLU A 36 -12.88 -3.62 0.22
CA GLU A 36 -13.00 -4.50 -0.95
C GLU A 36 -13.20 -3.71 -2.26
N ASP A 37 -13.94 -2.60 -2.18
CA ASP A 37 -14.30 -1.69 -3.27
C ASP A 37 -13.42 -0.43 -3.34
N THR A 38 -12.25 -0.43 -2.70
CA THR A 38 -11.36 0.73 -2.64
C THR A 38 -11.06 1.30 -4.04
N VAL A 39 -10.87 2.62 -4.13
CA VAL A 39 -10.58 3.30 -5.39
C VAL A 39 -9.26 4.05 -5.26
N PHE A 40 -8.32 3.74 -6.13
CA PHE A 40 -7.04 4.45 -6.26
C PHE A 40 -7.06 5.30 -7.52
N GLU A 41 -6.89 6.61 -7.37
CA GLU A 41 -6.76 7.55 -8.49
C GLU A 41 -5.34 8.12 -8.52
N TYR A 42 -4.62 7.84 -9.59
CA TYR A 42 -3.25 8.31 -9.77
C TYR A 42 -3.28 9.68 -10.47
N VAL A 43 -2.85 10.70 -9.73
CA VAL A 43 -2.79 12.09 -10.21
C VAL A 43 -1.64 12.29 -11.21
N ILE A 44 -0.60 11.47 -11.13
CA ILE A 44 0.56 11.54 -12.03
C ILE A 44 0.22 10.87 -13.36
N SER A 45 0.33 11.62 -14.46
CA SER A 45 0.15 11.11 -15.82
C SER A 45 1.45 10.55 -16.38
N VAL A 46 1.75 9.28 -16.06
CA VAL A 46 2.78 8.51 -16.76
C VAL A 46 2.11 7.80 -17.95
N PRO A 47 2.68 7.86 -19.17
CA PRO A 47 2.15 7.13 -20.31
C PRO A 47 1.93 5.64 -19.96
N SER A 48 0.75 5.12 -20.29
CA SER A 48 0.34 3.73 -20.04
C SER A 48 0.16 3.32 -18.57
N TYR A 49 0.38 4.22 -17.60
CA TYR A 49 0.09 3.93 -16.19
C TYR A 49 -1.41 4.11 -15.91
N PRO A 50 -2.05 3.22 -15.12
CA PRO A 50 -3.47 3.32 -14.84
C PRO A 50 -3.80 4.64 -14.14
N ARG A 51 -4.84 5.32 -14.64
CA ARG A 51 -5.38 6.54 -14.03
C ARG A 51 -6.27 6.25 -12.82
N ARG A 52 -6.90 5.08 -12.84
CA ARG A 52 -7.87 4.64 -11.84
C ARG A 52 -7.82 3.13 -11.72
N ILE A 53 -7.76 2.64 -10.49
CA ILE A 53 -7.88 1.22 -10.14
C ILE A 53 -9.02 1.09 -9.13
N VAL A 54 -9.85 0.06 -9.31
CA VAL A 54 -11.01 -0.20 -8.47
C VAL A 54 -10.91 -1.62 -7.92
N GLY A 55 -11.04 -1.73 -6.61
CA GLY A 55 -11.04 -2.98 -5.86
C GLY A 55 -9.67 -3.35 -5.28
N ARG A 56 -9.70 -3.89 -4.06
CA ARG A 56 -8.50 -4.30 -3.32
C ARG A 56 -7.60 -5.25 -4.11
N GLU A 57 -8.17 -6.24 -4.78
CA GLU A 57 -7.39 -7.22 -5.56
C GLU A 57 -6.69 -6.58 -6.76
N ALA A 58 -7.34 -5.63 -7.45
CA ALA A 58 -6.72 -4.92 -8.57
C ALA A 58 -5.56 -4.02 -8.09
N VAL A 59 -5.69 -3.41 -6.90
CA VAL A 59 -4.59 -2.68 -6.26
C VAL A 59 -3.45 -3.63 -5.89
N ALA A 60 -3.76 -4.78 -5.29
CA ALA A 60 -2.74 -5.77 -4.94
C ALA A 60 -1.95 -6.25 -6.17
N GLU A 61 -2.62 -6.50 -7.30
CA GLU A 61 -1.95 -6.93 -8.52
C GLU A 61 -1.06 -5.84 -9.12
N LEU A 62 -1.50 -4.58 -9.09
CA LEU A 62 -0.65 -3.45 -9.47
C LEU A 62 0.61 -3.39 -8.60
N TYR A 63 0.45 -3.55 -7.28
CA TYR A 63 1.56 -3.50 -6.33
C TYR A 63 2.53 -4.67 -6.49
N ARG A 64 2.03 -5.86 -6.86
CA ARG A 64 2.86 -7.04 -7.17
C ARG A 64 3.83 -6.74 -8.31
N GLY A 65 3.36 -6.07 -9.37
CA GLY A 65 4.17 -5.75 -10.55
C GLY A 65 5.37 -4.84 -10.26
N TYR A 66 5.34 -4.03 -9.20
CA TYR A 66 6.50 -3.17 -8.86
C TYR A 66 7.76 -3.98 -8.55
N GLY A 67 7.63 -5.21 -8.02
CA GLY A 67 8.76 -6.08 -7.73
C GLY A 67 9.57 -6.48 -8.97
N GLU A 68 9.01 -6.32 -10.17
CA GLU A 68 9.69 -6.58 -11.44
C GLU A 68 10.65 -5.45 -11.83
N THR A 69 10.44 -4.23 -11.33
CA THR A 69 11.16 -3.03 -11.76
C THR A 69 11.97 -2.37 -10.63
N MET A 70 11.55 -2.53 -9.37
CA MET A 70 12.20 -1.89 -8.23
C MET A 70 12.16 -2.75 -6.96
N VAL A 71 13.13 -2.52 -6.07
CA VAL A 71 13.19 -3.12 -4.73
C VAL A 71 13.46 -2.01 -3.73
N LEU A 72 12.61 -1.91 -2.70
CA LEU A 72 12.82 -1.02 -1.57
C LEU A 72 13.76 -1.67 -0.56
N HIS A 73 14.78 -0.92 -0.15
CA HIS A 73 15.72 -1.38 0.89
C HIS A 73 15.29 -0.98 2.31
N GLY A 74 14.49 0.08 2.43
CA GLY A 74 14.08 0.62 3.72
C GLY A 74 12.97 1.66 3.60
N SER A 75 12.35 1.95 4.73
CA SER A 75 11.45 3.07 4.97
C SER A 75 11.56 3.37 6.46
N ASP A 76 11.87 4.61 6.80
CA ASP A 76 12.14 5.09 8.16
C ASP A 76 11.51 6.47 8.41
N GLU A 77 11.77 7.05 9.59
CA GLU A 77 11.32 8.40 9.97
C GLU A 77 9.80 8.60 9.84
N LEU A 78 9.02 7.61 10.30
CA LEU A 78 7.56 7.66 10.28
C LEU A 78 7.03 8.88 11.08
N ALA A 79 6.41 9.81 10.37
CA ALA A 79 5.65 10.92 10.96
C ALA A 79 4.14 10.66 10.81
N VAL A 80 3.42 10.63 11.93
CA VAL A 80 1.96 10.42 11.95
C VAL A 80 1.25 11.73 12.30
N HIS A 81 0.39 12.20 11.40
CA HIS A 81 -0.46 13.36 11.61
C HIS A 81 -1.92 12.91 11.63
N ARG A 82 -2.60 13.11 12.75
CA ARG A 82 -4.02 12.79 12.91
C ARG A 82 -4.83 14.05 12.90
N ASP A 83 -6.03 13.98 12.34
CA ASP A 83 -7.03 15.01 12.56
C ASP A 83 -7.39 15.05 14.06
N ARG A 84 -7.83 16.21 14.56
CA ARG A 84 -8.14 16.40 15.99
C ARG A 84 -9.25 15.50 16.51
N GLU A 85 -10.13 15.03 15.62
CA GLU A 85 -11.27 14.18 15.98
C GLU A 85 -11.05 12.69 15.72
N ALA A 86 -9.85 12.29 15.31
CA ALA A 86 -9.47 10.88 15.04
C ALA A 86 -8.89 10.15 16.26
#